data_AF-A0A5A7TEU4-F1
#
_entry.id   AF-A0A5A7TEU4-F1
#
_cell.length_a   1.000
_cell.length_b   1.000
_cell.length_c   1.000
_cell.angle_alpha   90.00
_cell.angle_beta   90.00
_cell.angle_gamma   90.00
#
_symmetry.space_group_name_H-M   'P 1'
#
loop_
_entity.id
_entity.type
_entity.pdbx_description
1 polymer ?
#
loop_
_entity_poly.entity_id
_entity_poly.type
_entity_poly.pdbx_seq_one_letter_code
_entity_poly.pdbx_strand_id
1 'polypeptide(L)'
;MHYLFNGPWYVEVNMDSEALVWPLFNSLQAFWPGLQCPLQVGTVECGYYVMRYMPKIVSKDASIITDAIDTRNSYSQLELDEVRVEWAKFLARYI
;
A
#
# COMPACT_ATOMS: atom_id res chain seq x y z
N MET A 1 -10.14 -2.77 -39.65
CA MET A 1 -10.89 -2.42 -38.42
C MET A 1 -11.15 -0.92 -38.43
N HIS A 2 -12.28 -0.45 -38.96
CA HIS A 2 -12.60 0.99 -39.06
C HIS A 2 -13.85 1.39 -38.26
N TYR A 3 -14.38 0.49 -37.42
CA TYR A 3 -15.71 0.63 -36.81
C TYR A 3 -15.73 0.49 -35.28
N LEU A 4 -14.58 0.46 -34.60
CA LEU A 4 -14.55 0.50 -33.14
C LEU A 4 -14.65 1.95 -32.69
N PHE A 5 -15.70 2.26 -31.92
CA PHE A 5 -15.90 3.57 -31.32
C PHE A 5 -15.00 3.71 -30.09
N ASN A 6 -13.98 4.55 -30.20
CA ASN A 6 -12.99 4.76 -29.14
C ASN A 6 -13.40 5.96 -28.29
N GLY A 7 -14.38 5.75 -27.40
CA GLY A 7 -14.77 6.76 -26.43
C GLY A 7 -13.67 7.04 -25.38
N PRO A 8 -13.88 8.00 -24.46
CA PRO A 8 -12.91 8.33 -23.41
C PRO A 8 -12.54 7.12 -22.52
N TRP A 9 -13.42 6.11 -22.51
CA TRP A 9 -13.24 4.88 -21.76
C TRP A 9 -12.66 3.71 -22.59
N TYR A 10 -12.11 3.97 -23.78
CA TYR A 10 -11.49 2.94 -24.59
C TYR A 10 -10.10 2.53 -24.06
N VAL A 11 -9.79 1.25 -24.16
CA VAL A 11 -8.56 0.63 -23.67
C VAL A 11 -7.93 -0.17 -24.81
N GLU A 12 -6.62 -0.03 -24.96
CA GLU A 12 -5.83 -0.88 -25.85
C GLU A 12 -5.20 -2.01 -25.03
N VAL A 13 -5.40 -3.24 -25.49
CA VAL A 13 -4.82 -4.44 -24.88
C VAL A 13 -3.81 -5.01 -25.87
N ASN A 14 -2.54 -5.09 -25.44
CA ASN A 14 -1.51 -5.78 -26.19
C ASN A 14 -1.43 -7.23 -25.71
N MET A 15 -1.88 -8.16 -26.54
CA MET A 15 -1.97 -9.59 -26.19
C MET A 15 -0.61 -10.27 -26.04
N ASP A 16 0.44 -9.72 -26.65
CA ASP A 16 1.79 -10.32 -26.61
C ASP A 16 2.56 -9.93 -25.33
N SER A 17 2.20 -8.81 -24.72
CA SER A 17 2.84 -8.28 -23.49
C SER A 17 1.91 -8.24 -22.28
N GLU A 18 0.65 -8.67 -22.45
CA GLU A 18 -0.43 -8.58 -21.45
C GLU A 18 -0.64 -7.15 -20.90
N ALA A 19 -0.18 -6.13 -21.64
CA ALA A 19 -0.25 -4.75 -21.22
C ALA A 19 -1.63 -4.16 -21.56
N LEU A 20 -2.26 -3.55 -20.55
CA LEU A 20 -3.51 -2.81 -20.68
C LEU A 20 -3.21 -1.32 -20.53
N VAL A 21 -3.50 -0.53 -21.57
CA VAL A 21 -3.19 0.91 -21.61
C VAL A 21 -4.45 1.71 -21.90
N TRP A 22 -4.62 2.81 -21.17
CA TRP A 22 -5.64 3.83 -21.44
C TRP A 22 -5.03 4.92 -22.30
N PRO A 23 -5.29 5.02 -23.62
CA PRO A 23 -4.60 5.98 -24.47
C PRO A 23 -4.82 7.43 -24.02
N LEU A 24 -6.03 7.73 -23.49
CA LEU A 24 -6.41 9.06 -23.05
C LEU A 24 -5.94 9.39 -21.61
N PHE A 25 -5.85 8.40 -20.74
CA PHE A 25 -5.53 8.58 -19.31
C PHE A 25 -4.19 7.96 -18.92
N ASN A 26 -3.33 7.64 -19.89
CA ASN A 26 -2.03 7.02 -19.64
C ASN A 26 -1.16 7.89 -18.71
N SER A 27 -1.26 9.22 -18.83
CA SER A 27 -0.57 10.17 -17.94
C SER A 27 -1.17 10.27 -16.53
N LEU A 28 -2.41 9.80 -16.34
CA LEU A 28 -3.07 9.65 -15.04
C LEU A 28 -2.94 8.23 -14.48
N GLN A 29 -2.25 7.33 -15.19
CA GLN A 29 -1.99 5.99 -14.73
C GLN A 29 -1.04 6.08 -13.54
N ALA A 30 -1.62 6.10 -12.34
CA ALA A 30 -0.87 6.03 -11.11
C ALA A 30 -0.09 4.72 -11.09
N PHE A 31 1.21 4.82 -10.88
CA PHE A 31 2.06 3.67 -10.63
C PHE A 31 1.80 3.19 -9.21
N TRP A 32 1.13 2.05 -9.08
CA TRP A 32 0.85 1.38 -7.80
C TRP A 32 1.78 0.17 -7.68
N PRO A 33 3.04 0.35 -7.23
CA PRO A 33 3.91 -0.79 -6.99
C PRO A 33 3.25 -1.69 -5.94
N GLY A 34 3.06 -2.96 -6.26
CA GLY A 34 2.58 -3.94 -5.30
C GLY A 34 3.57 -4.04 -4.14
N LEU A 35 3.13 -3.62 -2.96
CA LEU A 35 3.91 -3.74 -1.73
C LEU A 35 3.49 -5.04 -1.04
N GLN A 36 4.45 -5.94 -0.77
CA GLN A 36 4.18 -7.04 0.16
C GLN A 36 3.93 -6.46 1.54
N CYS A 37 3.16 -7.11 2.42
CA CYS A 37 2.87 -6.66 3.80
C CYS A 37 2.65 -7.88 4.72
N PRO A 38 2.96 -7.79 6.02
CA PRO A 38 2.54 -8.75 7.03
C PRO A 38 1.04 -8.99 6.94
N LEU A 39 0.64 -10.26 6.86
CA LEU A 39 -0.78 -10.61 6.81
C LEU A 39 -1.41 -10.40 8.19
N GLN A 40 -2.54 -9.72 8.24
CA GLN A 40 -3.36 -9.67 9.44
C GLN A 40 -4.24 -10.92 9.52
N VAL A 41 -4.10 -11.69 10.62
CA VAL A 41 -4.92 -12.89 10.88
C VAL A 41 -6.22 -12.56 11.62
N GLY A 42 -6.21 -11.55 12.48
CA GLY A 42 -7.38 -11.11 13.25
C GLY A 42 -8.24 -10.09 12.51
N THR A 43 -9.35 -9.67 13.09
CA THR A 43 -10.29 -8.72 12.45
C THR A 43 -10.17 -7.26 12.94
N VAL A 44 -9.56 -7.04 14.10
CA VAL A 44 -9.59 -5.74 14.80
C VAL A 44 -8.25 -5.00 14.85
N GLU A 45 -7.15 -5.66 14.45
CA GLU A 45 -5.80 -5.12 14.63
C GLU A 45 -5.31 -4.27 13.45
N CYS A 46 -6.15 -4.06 12.42
CA CYS A 46 -5.77 -3.37 11.18
C CYS A 46 -5.20 -1.97 11.44
N GLY A 47 -5.73 -1.26 12.44
CA GLY A 47 -5.25 0.06 12.83
C GLY A 47 -3.79 0.04 13.29
N TYR A 48 -3.37 -0.98 14.04
CA TYR A 48 -2.00 -1.09 14.55
C TYR A 48 -0.98 -1.35 13.43
N TYR A 49 -1.38 -2.11 12.41
CA TYR A 49 -0.55 -2.31 11.23
C TYR A 49 -0.30 -0.97 10.52
N VAL A 50 -1.37 -0.21 10.24
CA VAL A 50 -1.27 1.11 9.61
C VAL A 50 -0.44 2.09 10.45
N MET A 51 -0.69 2.12 11.76
CA MET A 51 0.04 2.97 12.69
C MET A 51 1.54 2.67 12.76
N ARG A 52 1.96 1.41 12.55
CA ARG A 52 3.37 1.02 12.48
C ARG A 52 4.06 1.53 11.20
N TYR A 53 3.31 1.69 10.11
CA TYR A 53 3.83 2.18 8.83
C TYR A 53 3.85 3.70 8.70
N MET A 54 2.84 4.38 9.24
CA MET A 54 2.70 5.84 9.16
C MET A 54 3.99 6.62 9.47
N PRO A 55 4.71 6.40 10.59
CA PRO A 55 5.92 7.16 10.88
C PRO A 55 7.03 6.91 9.83
N LYS A 56 7.16 5.68 9.33
CA LYS A 56 8.13 5.33 8.28
C LYS A 56 7.80 5.96 6.93
N ILE A 57 6.51 6.09 6.61
CA ILE A 57 6.04 6.79 5.40
C ILE A 57 6.35 8.28 5.49
N VAL A 58 6.07 8.90 6.63
CA VAL A 58 6.26 10.34 6.83
C VAL A 58 7.74 10.73 6.89
N SER A 59 8.61 9.85 7.40
CA SER A 59 10.05 10.11 7.51
C SER A 59 10.81 10.09 6.17
N LYS A 60 10.12 9.99 5.02
CA LYS A 60 10.65 10.09 3.64
C LYS A 60 11.67 9.04 3.18
N ASP A 61 12.05 8.11 4.03
CA ASP A 61 12.83 6.94 3.62
C ASP A 61 11.89 5.84 3.07
N ALA A 62 11.31 6.08 1.90
CA ALA A 62 10.44 5.11 1.24
C ALA A 62 11.17 3.79 0.90
N SER A 63 12.50 3.80 0.80
CA SER A 63 13.33 2.59 0.69
C SER A 63 13.28 1.73 1.96
N ILE A 64 13.02 2.30 3.13
CA ILE A 64 12.83 1.54 4.38
C ILE A 64 11.51 0.76 4.33
N ILE A 65 10.52 1.23 3.57
CA ILE A 65 9.24 0.51 3.40
C ILE A 65 9.46 -0.75 2.57
N THR A 66 10.34 -0.74 1.57
CA THR A 66 10.63 -1.95 0.79
C THR A 66 11.43 -2.98 1.58
N ASP A 67 12.38 -2.55 2.42
CA ASP A 67 13.26 -3.46 3.17
C ASP A 67 12.63 -3.96 4.49
N ALA A 68 11.79 -3.16 5.15
CA ALA A 68 11.14 -3.54 6.41
C ALA A 68 9.91 -4.45 6.24
N ILE A 69 9.58 -4.81 4.99
CA ILE A 69 8.39 -5.58 4.65
C ILE A 69 8.73 -6.91 3.97
N ASP A 70 9.93 -7.40 4.21
CA ASP A 70 10.40 -8.67 3.65
C ASP A 70 9.83 -9.92 4.37
N THR A 71 8.82 -9.75 5.23
CA THR A 71 8.22 -10.84 6.02
C THR A 71 6.71 -10.90 5.84
N ARG A 72 6.19 -12.00 5.27
CA ARG A 72 4.74 -12.32 5.21
C ARG A 72 4.13 -12.68 6.57
N ASN A 73 4.95 -12.81 7.61
CA ASN A 73 4.47 -13.25 8.91
C ASN A 73 3.60 -12.17 9.55
N SER A 74 2.47 -12.59 10.11
CA SER A 74 1.63 -11.73 10.93
C SER A 74 2.40 -11.22 12.14
N TYR A 75 2.09 -10.00 12.58
CA TYR A 75 2.64 -9.49 13.83
C TYR A 75 2.20 -10.34 15.01
N SER A 76 3.14 -10.59 15.91
CA SER A 76 2.86 -11.20 17.21
C SER A 76 2.15 -10.21 18.13
N GLN A 77 1.49 -10.71 19.18
CA GLN A 77 0.83 -9.86 20.17
C GLN A 77 1.80 -8.87 20.83
N LEU A 78 3.05 -9.30 21.06
CA LEU A 78 4.10 -8.45 21.64
C LEU A 78 4.39 -7.23 20.77
N GLU A 79 4.53 -7.43 19.46
CA GLU A 79 4.78 -6.34 18.52
C GLU A 79 3.60 -5.38 18.40
N LEU A 80 2.37 -5.88 18.51
CA LEU A 80 1.17 -5.03 18.55
C LEU A 80 1.13 -4.22 19.85
N ASP A 81 1.51 -4.83 20.97
CA ASP A 81 1.57 -4.15 22.26
C ASP A 81 2.67 -3.07 22.31
N GLU A 82 3.79 -3.26 21.61
CA GLU A 82 4.80 -2.21 21.41
C GLU A 82 4.20 -0.97 20.74
N VAL A 83 3.44 -1.17 19.66
CA VAL A 83 2.73 -0.07 18.97
C VAL A 83 1.74 0.59 19.93
N ARG A 84 0.95 -0.18 20.69
CA ARG A 84 0.01 0.37 21.69
C ARG A 84 0.71 1.27 22.70
N VAL A 85 1.84 0.80 23.26
CA VAL A 85 2.61 1.54 24.26
C VAL A 85 3.24 2.79 23.66
N GLU A 86 3.78 2.71 22.44
CA GLU A 86 4.35 3.87 21.74
C GLU A 86 3.32 4.98 21.55
N TRP A 87 2.14 4.63 21.05
CA TRP A 87 1.05 5.57 20.82
C TRP A 87 0.46 6.12 22.12
N ALA A 88 0.29 5.27 23.14
CA ALA A 88 -0.15 5.72 24.45
C ALA A 88 0.83 6.73 25.06
N LYS A 89 2.14 6.48 24.98
CA LYS A 89 3.18 7.41 25.43
C LYS A 89 3.18 8.71 24.63
N PHE A 90 2.92 8.65 23.33
CA PHE A 90 2.82 9.84 22.48
C PHE A 90 1.62 10.70 22.89
N LEU A 91 0.43 10.10 23.01
CA LEU A 91 -0.80 10.80 23.38
C LEU A 91 -0.75 11.36 24.82
N ALA A 92 -0.12 10.65 25.74
CA ALA A 92 0.05 11.08 27.13
C ALA A 92 0.85 12.40 27.27
N ARG A 93 1.56 12.86 26.23
CA ARG A 93 2.23 14.17 26.23
C ARG A 93 1.27 15.34 26.02
N TYR A 94 0.04 15.06 25.59
CA TYR A 94 -0.97 16.06 25.22
C TYR A 94 -2.19 16.06 26.15
N ILE A 95 -2.15 15.26 27.21
CA ILE A 95 -3.17 15.19 28.27
C ILE A 95 -2.54 15.73 29.54
#